data_AF-K2NYK7-F1
#
_entry.id   AF-K2NYK7-F1
#
_cell.length_a   1.000
_cell.length_b   1.000
_cell.length_c   1.000
_cell.angle_alpha   90.00
_cell.angle_beta   90.00
_cell.angle_gamma   90.00
#
_symmetry.space_group_name_H-M   'P 1'
#
loop_
_entity.id
_entity.type
_entity.pdbx_description
1 polymer ?
#
loop_
_entity_poly.entity_id
_entity_poly.type
_entity_poly.pdbx_seq_one_letter_code
_entity_poly.pdbx_strand_id
1 'polypeptide(L)'
;MNSKNKSRVIFYLSSEDKEHLNNQCEILQIKTSFFVRNCVLEKLGKPIFDVSRKDLDVKKYSSQLIKIGVNLNQISKKLNSGAKFIIADQKKIMEDIEALKNHILEIKSQL
;
A
#
# COMPACT_ATOMS: atom_id res chain seq x y z
N MET A 1 -17.36 14.30 -26.35
CA MET A 1 -16.28 14.21 -25.34
C MET A 1 -15.03 14.87 -25.89
N ASN A 2 -14.67 16.06 -25.41
CA ASN A 2 -13.52 16.81 -25.91
C ASN A 2 -12.22 16.21 -25.33
N SER A 3 -11.35 15.66 -26.19
CA SER A 3 -10.03 15.15 -25.83
C SER A 3 -9.19 16.27 -25.20
N LYS A 4 -8.91 16.16 -23.90
CA LYS A 4 -8.27 17.22 -23.08
C LYS A 4 -6.75 17.35 -23.29
N ASN A 5 -6.13 16.60 -24.21
CA ASN A 5 -4.69 16.68 -24.46
C ASN A 5 -4.42 17.11 -25.92
N LYS A 6 -4.40 18.43 -26.16
CA LYS A 6 -4.25 19.00 -27.52
C LYS A 6 -2.83 18.91 -28.10
N SER A 7 -1.82 18.51 -27.32
CA SER A 7 -0.43 18.48 -27.81
C SER A 7 0.33 17.31 -27.19
N ARG A 8 1.01 16.53 -28.03
CA ARG A 8 1.91 15.44 -27.64
C ARG A 8 3.35 15.90 -27.83
N VAL A 9 4.16 15.76 -26.79
CA VAL A 9 5.62 15.97 -26.86
C VAL A 9 6.28 14.60 -26.79
N ILE A 10 7.26 14.36 -27.65
CA ILE A 10 8.02 13.11 -27.73
C ILE A 10 9.47 13.43 -27.38
N PHE A 11 10.04 12.66 -26.46
CA PHE A 11 11.45 12.74 -26.08
C PHE A 11 12.13 11.46 -26.53
N TYR A 12 13.30 11.59 -27.14
CA TYR A 12 14.16 10.47 -27.50
C TYR A 12 15.26 10.37 -26.44
N LEU A 13 15.38 9.18 -25.87
CA LEU A 13 16.34 8.83 -24.83
C LEU A 13 17.12 7.61 -25.29
N SER A 14 18.35 7.47 -24.81
CA SER A 14 19.05 6.19 -24.93
C SER A 14 18.29 5.11 -24.15
N SER A 15 18.55 3.84 -24.47
CA SER A 15 17.93 2.72 -23.74
C SER A 15 18.27 2.77 -22.25
N GLU A 16 19.52 3.11 -21.92
CA GLU A 16 20.03 3.22 -20.54
C GLU A 16 19.32 4.34 -19.77
N ASP A 17 19.24 5.55 -20.36
CA ASP A 17 18.56 6.68 -19.71
C ASP A 17 17.07 6.40 -19.49
N LYS A 18 16.44 5.71 -20.45
CA LYS A 18 15.03 5.34 -20.36
C LYS A 18 14.78 4.34 -19.23
N GLU A 19 15.66 3.36 -19.08
CA GLU A 19 15.60 2.40 -17.98
C GLU A 19 15.80 3.11 -16.63
N HIS A 20 16.84 3.93 -16.52
CA HIS A 20 17.13 4.70 -15.31
C HIS A 20 15.94 5.57 -14.90
N LEU A 21 15.37 6.31 -15.85
CA LEU A 21 14.20 7.16 -15.62
C LEU A 21 13.00 6.36 -15.10
N ASN A 22 12.70 5.22 -15.71
CA ASN A 22 11.58 4.38 -15.29
C ASN A 22 11.80 3.81 -13.89
N ASN A 23 13.00 3.31 -13.59
CA ASN A 23 13.33 2.75 -12.28
C ASN A 23 13.18 3.81 -11.17
N GLN A 24 13.66 5.04 -11.41
CA GLN A 24 13.50 6.14 -10.45
C GLN A 24 12.02 6.51 -10.26
N CYS A 25 11.24 6.55 -11.34
CA CYS A 25 9.80 6.82 -11.25
C CYS A 25 9.04 5.72 -10.51
N GLU A 26 9.46 4.46 -10.65
CA GLU A 26 8.91 3.32 -9.92
C GLU A 26 9.18 3.40 -8.43
N ILE A 27 10.43 3.71 -8.03
CA ILE A 27 10.79 3.93 -6.62
C ILE A 27 9.96 5.07 -6.02
N LEU A 28 9.77 6.15 -6.77
CA LEU A 28 8.94 7.29 -6.37
C LEU A 28 7.43 7.02 -6.47
N GLN A 29 7.03 5.87 -7.00
CA GLN A 29 5.64 5.47 -7.23
C GLN A 29 4.84 6.48 -8.05
N ILE A 30 5.47 7.07 -9.07
CA ILE A 30 4.86 8.03 -9.99
C ILE A 30 4.97 7.57 -11.43
N LYS A 31 4.11 8.07 -12.31
CA LYS A 31 4.21 7.79 -13.74
C LYS A 31 5.36 8.61 -14.35
N THR A 32 6.14 7.99 -15.24
CA THR A 32 7.20 8.66 -16.00
C THR A 32 6.71 9.92 -16.72
N SER A 33 5.52 9.87 -17.32
CA SER A 33 4.91 11.03 -17.99
C SER A 33 4.57 12.18 -17.03
N PHE A 34 4.23 11.87 -15.78
CA PHE A 34 3.97 12.87 -14.75
C PHE A 34 5.28 13.52 -14.29
N PHE A 35 6.32 12.72 -14.06
CA PHE A 35 7.66 13.22 -13.70
C PHE A 35 8.22 14.16 -14.77
N VAL A 36 8.29 13.71 -16.04
CA VAL A 36 8.82 14.52 -17.15
C VAL A 36 8.05 15.83 -17.31
N ARG A 37 6.72 15.79 -17.21
CA ARG A 37 5.88 16.99 -17.27
C ARG A 37 6.25 17.98 -16.16
N ASN A 38 6.47 17.49 -14.94
CA ASN A 38 6.83 18.36 -13.82
C ASN A 38 8.23 18.96 -13.98
N CYS A 39 9.22 18.22 -14.47
CA CYS A 39 10.54 18.78 -14.77
C CYS A 39 10.45 19.92 -15.80
N VAL A 40 9.65 19.74 -16.86
CA VAL A 40 9.41 20.80 -17.85
C VAL A 40 8.73 22.01 -17.21
N LEU A 41 7.69 21.79 -16.42
CA LEU A 41 6.96 22.87 -15.75
C LEU A 41 7.81 23.62 -14.72
N GLU A 42 8.69 22.93 -14.00
CA GLU A 42 9.64 23.53 -13.07
C GLU A 42 10.60 24.48 -13.79
N LYS A 43 11.16 24.07 -14.95
CA LYS A 43 11.98 24.94 -15.81
C LYS A 43 11.21 26.15 -16.35
N LEU A 44 9.88 26.06 -16.44
CA LEU A 44 9.00 27.16 -16.81
C LEU A 44 8.51 28.00 -15.62
N GLY A 45 9.05 27.78 -14.41
CA GLY A 45 8.67 28.52 -13.20
C GLY A 45 7.29 28.14 -12.64
N LYS A 46 6.79 26.95 -12.95
CA LYS A 46 5.47 26.44 -12.51
C LYS A 46 5.58 25.07 -11.84
N PRO A 47 6.34 24.92 -10.74
CA PRO A 47 6.46 23.62 -10.08
C PRO A 47 5.08 23.14 -9.56
N ILE A 48 4.67 21.93 -9.92
CA ILE A 48 3.42 21.27 -9.46
C ILE A 48 3.72 20.04 -8.60
N PHE A 49 5.00 19.66 -8.47
CA PHE A 49 5.38 18.42 -7.81
C PHE A 49 5.67 18.64 -6.33
N ASP A 50 4.79 18.13 -5.47
CA ASP A 50 5.05 17.91 -4.05
C ASP A 50 5.15 16.39 -3.82
N VAL A 51 6.31 15.93 -3.37
CA VAL A 51 6.57 14.50 -3.12
C VAL A 51 6.02 14.14 -1.75
N SER A 52 4.70 13.97 -1.65
CA SER A 52 4.19 13.21 -0.52
C SER A 52 4.58 11.75 -0.74
N ARG A 53 5.64 11.27 -0.08
CA ARG A 53 5.89 9.82 0.04
C ARG A 53 4.64 9.22 0.65
N LYS A 54 3.77 8.63 -0.17
CA LYS A 54 2.66 7.83 0.32
C LYS A 54 3.30 6.55 0.82
N ASP A 55 3.41 6.44 2.12
CA ASP A 55 3.91 5.26 2.80
C ASP A 55 2.85 4.14 2.64
N LEU A 56 2.79 3.56 1.42
CA LEU A 56 1.83 2.52 1.05
C LEU A 56 1.99 1.31 1.97
N ASP A 57 3.21 1.06 2.43
CA ASP A 57 3.53 0.00 3.38
C ASP A 57 2.88 0.27 4.74
N VAL A 58 3.00 1.49 5.29
CA VAL A 58 2.31 1.85 6.54
C VAL A 58 0.80 1.69 6.45
N LYS A 59 0.19 2.05 5.30
CA LYS A 59 -1.25 1.87 5.11
C LYS A 59 -1.64 0.39 5.05
N LYS A 60 -0.84 -0.45 4.39
CA LYS A 60 -1.05 -1.90 4.32
C LYS A 60 -0.90 -2.55 5.70
N TYR A 61 0.16 -2.21 6.43
CA TYR A 61 0.40 -2.69 7.79
C TYR A 61 -0.70 -2.23 8.75
N SER A 62 -1.11 -0.96 8.68
CA SER A 62 -2.23 -0.45 9.48
C SER A 62 -3.53 -1.22 9.22
N SER A 63 -3.82 -1.55 7.95
CA SER A 63 -4.99 -2.36 7.62
C SER A 63 -4.92 -3.78 8.18
N GLN A 64 -3.73 -4.40 8.17
CA GLN A 64 -3.54 -5.72 8.77
C GLN A 64 -3.68 -5.67 10.30
N LEU A 65 -3.10 -4.66 10.96
CA LEU A 65 -3.25 -4.45 12.41
C LEU A 65 -4.71 -4.23 12.83
N ILE A 66 -5.50 -3.51 12.02
CA ILE A 66 -6.94 -3.34 12.27
C ILE A 66 -7.66 -4.69 12.21
N LYS A 67 -7.36 -5.55 11.23
CA LYS A 67 -7.96 -6.89 11.15
C LYS A 67 -7.63 -7.74 12.38
N ILE A 68 -6.38 -7.68 12.84
CA ILE A 68 -5.93 -8.33 14.07
C ILE A 68 -6.75 -7.84 15.27
N GLY A 69 -6.90 -6.52 15.42
CA GLY A 69 -7.69 -5.91 16.50
C GLY A 69 -9.16 -6.33 16.47
N VAL A 70 -9.77 -6.44 15.28
CA VAL A 70 -11.15 -6.93 15.13
C VAL A 70 -11.30 -8.37 15.62
N ASN A 71 -10.38 -9.26 15.24
CA ASN A 71 -10.41 -10.66 15.69
C ASN A 71 -10.23 -10.78 17.20
N LEU A 72 -9.27 -10.04 17.77
CA LEU A 72 -9.06 -10.00 19.23
C LEU A 72 -10.30 -9.51 19.98
N ASN A 73 -10.98 -8.49 19.44
CA ASN A 73 -12.22 -7.98 20.03
C ASN A 73 -13.36 -9.00 19.97
N GLN A 74 -13.46 -9.78 18.89
CA GLN A 74 -14.44 -10.88 18.80
C GLN A 74 -14.17 -11.98 19.83
N ILE A 75 -12.90 -12.36 20.01
CA ILE A 75 -12.47 -13.33 21.03
C ILE A 75 -12.80 -12.80 22.44
N SER A 76 -12.45 -11.54 22.72
CA SER A 76 -12.74 -10.90 24.00
C SER A 76 -14.24 -10.85 24.31
N LYS A 77 -15.08 -10.49 23.33
CA LYS A 77 -16.55 -10.50 23.49
C LYS A 77 -17.11 -11.89 23.78
N LYS A 78 -16.57 -12.94 23.14
CA LYS A 78 -16.95 -14.33 23.41
C LYS A 78 -16.52 -14.80 24.80
N LEU A 79 -15.32 -14.44 25.24
CA LEU A 79 -14.84 -14.73 26.60
C LEU A 79 -15.68 -14.01 27.66
N ASN A 80 -16.02 -12.74 27.42
CA ASN A 80 -16.75 -11.90 28.36
C ASN A 80 -18.26 -12.19 28.40
N SER A 81 -18.83 -12.94 27.45
CA SER A 81 -20.27 -13.23 27.43
C SER A 81 -20.71 -14.28 28.45
N GLY A 82 -19.78 -14.90 29.19
CA GLY A 82 -20.09 -15.89 30.22
C GLY A 82 -20.72 -17.18 29.68
N ALA A 83 -20.70 -17.40 28.36
CA ALA A 83 -21.16 -18.63 27.75
C ALA A 83 -20.36 -19.82 28.30
N LYS A 84 -21.05 -20.90 28.71
CA LYS A 84 -20.37 -22.17 29.05
C LYS A 84 -19.54 -22.56 27.83
N PHE A 85 -18.22 -22.54 27.96
CA PHE A 85 -17.27 -22.86 26.89
C PHE A 85 -17.54 -24.28 26.37
N ILE A 86 -18.33 -24.40 25.30
CA ILE A 86 -18.55 -25.66 24.59
C ILE A 86 -17.29 -25.90 23.73
N ILE A 87 -16.86 -27.16 23.60
CA ILE A 87 -15.65 -27.58 22.87
C ILE A 87 -15.55 -26.96 21.45
N ALA A 88 -16.69 -26.71 20.79
CA ALA A 88 -16.75 -26.05 19.49
C ALA A 88 -16.26 -24.58 19.52
N ASP A 89 -16.50 -23.84 20.60
CA ASP A 89 -16.00 -22.47 20.78
C ASP A 89 -14.48 -22.45 21.03
N GLN A 90 -13.96 -23.46 21.75
CA GLN A 90 -12.52 -23.62 21.96
C GLN A 90 -11.79 -23.88 20.64
N LYS A 91 -12.32 -24.79 19.81
CA LYS A 91 -11.75 -25.10 18.50
C LYS A 91 -11.71 -23.86 17.59
N LYS A 92 -12.80 -23.08 17.57
CA LYS A 92 -12.89 -21.87 16.76
C LYS A 92 -11.92 -20.78 17.23
N ILE A 93 -11.74 -20.63 18.54
CA ILE A 93 -10.74 -19.70 19.10
C ILE A 93 -9.32 -20.15 18.74
N MET A 94 -9.03 -21.45 18.78
CA MET A 94 -7.74 -21.99 18.34
C MET A 94 -7.47 -21.71 16.86
N GLU A 95 -8.46 -21.90 15.99
CA GLU A 95 -8.37 -21.56 14.56
C GLU A 95 -8.11 -20.06 14.35
N ASP A 96 -8.80 -19.19 15.09
CA ASP A 96 -8.61 -17.74 15.05
C ASP A 96 -7.20 -17.32 15.52
N ILE A 97 -6.64 -18.00 16.54
CA ILE A 97 -5.27 -17.78 17.05
C ILE A 97 -4.22 -18.24 16.03
N GLU A 98 -4.41 -19.40 15.39
CA GLU A 98 -3.47 -19.91 14.38
C GLU A 98 -3.45 -18.99 13.15
N ALA A 99 -4.62 -18.49 12.72
CA ALA A 99 -4.72 -17.51 11.64
C ALA A 99 -3.99 -16.20 11.98
N LEU A 100 -4.13 -15.73 13.22
CA LEU A 100 -3.41 -14.56 13.73
C LEU A 100 -1.89 -14.74 13.68
N LYS A 101 -1.39 -15.88 14.15
CA LYS A 101 0.03 -16.23 14.12
C LYS A 101 0.57 -16.28 12.70
N ASN A 102 -0.18 -16.85 11.75
CA ASN A 102 0.22 -16.91 10.35
C ASN A 102 0.31 -15.51 9.72
N HIS A 103 -0.65 -14.62 9.98
CA HIS A 103 -0.56 -13.23 9.52
C HIS A 103 0.66 -12.48 10.10
N ILE A 104 1.00 -12.71 11.38
CA ILE A 104 2.20 -12.11 12.00
C ILE A 104 3.48 -12.65 11.34
N LEU A 105 3.55 -13.94 11.03
CA LEU A 105 4.70 -14.55 10.34
C LEU A 105 4.86 -14.03 8.91
N GLU A 106 3.76 -13.88 8.17
CA GLU A 106 3.77 -13.30 6.83
C GLU A 106 4.32 -11.86 6.85
N ILE A 107 3.87 -11.04 7.80
CA ILE A 107 4.38 -9.67 8.02
C ILE A 107 5.88 -9.68 8.30
N LYS A 108 6.34 -10.56 9.20
CA LYS A 108 7.78 -10.67 9.54
C LYS A 108 8.64 -11.10 8.35
N SER A 109 8.11 -11.88 7.41
CA SER A 109 8.86 -12.34 6.23
C SER A 109 9.03 -11.27 5.15
N GLN A 110 8.25 -10.19 5.23
CA GLN A 110 8.28 -9.05 4.29
C GLN A 110 9.15 -7.89 4.80
N LEU A 111 9.73 -8.02 6.01
CA LEU A 111 10.68 -7.08 6.64
C LEU A 111 12.11 -7.61 6.48
#